data_AF-A0A8H9XWI8-F1
#
_entry.id   AF-A0A8H9XWI8-F1
#
_cell.length_a   1.000
_cell.length_b   1.000
_cell.length_c   1.000
_cell.angle_alpha   90.00
_cell.angle_beta   90.00
_cell.angle_gamma   90.00
#
_symmetry.space_group_name_H-M   'P 1'
#
loop_
_entity.id
_entity.type
_entity.pdbx_description
1 polymer ?
#
loop_
_entity_poly.entity_id
_entity_poly.type
_entity_poly.pdbx_seq_one_letter_code
_entity_poly.pdbx_strand_id
1 'polypeptide(L)'
;MQKSGAQAVTVEDSMSMIHASRGVLKPAGVMLKSECAVVAGIAQAALPQSVVAWEYLVEDYDRIRNDIEAVLPEFADYNQRIRHPGGFHLINAAAERRWMTQSGKANFITSKGLLEDPSSAFNSKLVMATVRSHDQYNTTIYGMDDRYRGVFGQRDVVFMSAKQAKICRVKNGERVNLIALTPDGKRSSRRMDRLKVVIYPMADRSL
;
A
#
# COMPACT_ATOMS: atom_id res chain seq x y z
N MET A 1 -2.96 -18.91 -20.27
CA MET A 1 -2.24 -19.89 -19.43
C MET A 1 -0.80 -19.91 -19.92
N GLN A 2 0.20 -20.11 -19.05
CA GLN A 2 1.59 -20.19 -19.50
C GLN A 2 1.88 -21.58 -20.09
N LYS A 3 3.01 -21.72 -20.78
CA LYS A 3 3.38 -22.96 -21.48
C LYS A 3 3.54 -24.15 -20.53
N SER A 4 4.12 -23.96 -19.36
CA SER A 4 4.19 -24.99 -18.31
C SER A 4 2.89 -25.14 -17.49
N GLY A 5 1.82 -24.45 -17.89
CA GLY A 5 0.50 -24.55 -17.27
C GLY A 5 0.18 -23.42 -16.30
N ALA A 6 -0.59 -23.73 -15.26
CA ALA A 6 -0.97 -22.77 -14.24
C ALA A 6 0.22 -22.44 -13.33
N GLN A 7 0.55 -21.16 -13.26
CA GLN A 7 1.67 -20.65 -12.46
C GLN A 7 1.17 -20.01 -11.16
N ALA A 8 2.05 -19.92 -10.17
CA ALA A 8 1.86 -19.13 -8.97
C ALA A 8 2.97 -18.06 -8.88
N VAL A 9 2.59 -16.88 -8.41
CA VAL A 9 3.56 -15.87 -7.97
C VAL A 9 3.91 -16.15 -6.51
N THR A 10 4.98 -15.57 -6.01
CA THR A 10 5.35 -15.64 -4.59
C THR A 10 5.26 -14.25 -3.97
N VAL A 11 4.89 -14.21 -2.68
CA VAL A 11 4.75 -12.98 -1.91
C VAL A 11 5.38 -13.16 -0.53
N GLU A 12 5.86 -12.07 0.05
CA GLU A 12 6.28 -11.98 1.45
C GLU A 12 5.15 -11.35 2.28
N ASP A 13 4.81 -11.97 3.41
CA ASP A 13 3.89 -11.37 4.38
C ASP A 13 4.62 -10.55 5.46
N SER A 14 3.87 -9.93 6.37
CA SER A 14 4.44 -9.10 7.44
C SER A 14 5.29 -9.87 8.46
N MET A 15 5.28 -11.20 8.40
CA MET A 15 6.02 -12.10 9.28
C MET A 15 7.23 -12.70 8.56
N SER A 16 7.66 -12.11 7.44
CA SER A 16 8.75 -12.60 6.60
C SER A 16 8.53 -14.03 6.09
N MET A 17 7.27 -14.45 5.93
CA MET A 17 6.95 -15.70 5.27
C MET A 17 6.80 -15.48 3.77
N ILE A 18 7.62 -16.20 3.00
CA ILE A 18 7.51 -16.31 1.55
C ILE A 18 6.62 -17.49 1.22
N HIS A 19 5.53 -17.24 0.51
CA HIS A 19 4.61 -18.30 0.10
C HIS A 19 4.06 -18.08 -1.30
N ALA A 20 3.59 -19.17 -1.93
CA ALA A 20 2.92 -19.10 -3.21
C ALA A 20 1.55 -18.41 -3.09
N SER A 21 1.21 -17.59 -4.07
CA SER A 21 -0.09 -16.97 -4.26
C SER A 21 -0.59 -17.29 -5.67
N ARG A 22 -1.81 -17.84 -5.73
CA ARG A 22 -2.43 -18.31 -6.97
C ARG A 22 -3.85 -17.79 -7.08
N GLY A 23 -4.15 -17.15 -8.21
CA GLY A 23 -5.52 -16.82 -8.58
C GLY A 23 -6.34 -18.08 -8.83
N VAL A 24 -7.51 -18.19 -8.20
CA VAL A 24 -8.46 -19.31 -8.39
C VAL A 24 -9.60 -18.97 -9.35
N LEU A 25 -9.73 -17.69 -9.71
CA LEU A 25 -10.78 -17.21 -10.62
C LEU A 25 -10.33 -17.34 -12.08
N LYS A 26 -11.29 -17.58 -12.98
CA LYS A 26 -11.06 -17.48 -14.42
C LYS A 26 -10.73 -16.02 -14.76
N PRO A 27 -9.76 -15.76 -15.65
CA PRO A 27 -9.50 -14.40 -16.13
C PRO A 27 -10.78 -13.79 -16.72
N ALA A 28 -11.01 -12.50 -16.47
CA ALA A 28 -12.20 -11.80 -16.95
C ALA A 28 -12.27 -11.63 -18.49
N GLY A 29 -11.20 -11.96 -19.21
CA GLY A 29 -11.14 -11.92 -20.66
C GLY A 29 -9.97 -12.72 -21.21
N VAL A 30 -10.10 -13.21 -22.44
CA VAL A 30 -9.09 -14.07 -23.09
C VAL A 30 -7.78 -13.33 -23.42
N MET A 31 -7.84 -12.00 -23.53
CA MET A 31 -6.68 -11.14 -23.78
C MET A 31 -5.94 -10.72 -22.51
N LEU A 32 -6.48 -11.00 -21.32
CA LEU A 32 -5.81 -10.66 -20.07
C LEU A 32 -4.57 -11.53 -19.89
N LYS A 33 -3.44 -10.85 -19.71
CA LYS A 33 -2.13 -11.46 -19.47
C LYS A 33 -1.73 -11.25 -18.01
N SER A 34 -0.91 -12.16 -17.47
CA SER A 34 -0.27 -11.93 -16.17
C SER A 34 0.75 -10.78 -16.27
N GLU A 35 1.06 -10.15 -15.15
CA GLU A 35 2.03 -9.04 -15.09
C GLU A 35 3.39 -9.44 -15.68
N CYS A 36 3.92 -10.62 -15.34
CA CYS A 36 5.16 -11.11 -15.94
C CYS A 36 5.09 -11.20 -17.47
N ALA A 37 3.96 -11.64 -18.03
CA ALA A 37 3.76 -11.72 -19.47
C ALA A 37 3.60 -10.35 -20.13
N VAL A 38 3.00 -9.38 -19.43
CA VAL A 38 2.94 -7.98 -19.89
C VAL A 38 4.33 -7.36 -19.91
N VAL A 39 5.09 -7.49 -18.82
CA VAL A 39 6.45 -6.96 -18.70
C VAL A 39 7.38 -7.57 -19.75
N ALA A 40 7.38 -8.90 -19.89
CA ALA A 40 8.16 -9.58 -20.91
C ALA A 40 7.76 -9.14 -22.33
N GLY A 41 6.47 -9.01 -22.62
CA GLY A 41 6.00 -8.55 -23.93
C GLY A 41 6.42 -7.12 -24.25
N ILE A 42 6.36 -6.20 -23.28
CA ILE A 42 6.87 -4.83 -23.42
C ILE A 42 8.39 -4.85 -23.65
N ALA A 43 9.13 -5.62 -22.86
CA ALA A 43 10.59 -5.72 -22.99
C ALA A 43 11.00 -6.27 -24.35
N GLN A 44 10.34 -7.30 -24.86
CA GLN A 44 10.59 -7.83 -26.20
C GLN A 44 10.32 -6.80 -27.30
N ALA A 45 9.26 -6.02 -27.17
CA ALA A 45 8.91 -5.01 -28.16
C ALA A 45 9.83 -3.78 -28.11
N ALA A 46 10.21 -3.33 -26.91
CA ALA A 46 10.97 -2.10 -26.70
C ALA A 46 12.50 -2.32 -26.71
N LEU A 47 12.97 -3.54 -26.39
CA LEU A 47 14.38 -3.88 -26.22
C LEU A 47 14.74 -5.10 -27.10
N PRO A 48 14.72 -4.98 -28.44
CA PRO A 48 14.96 -6.11 -29.34
C PRO A 48 16.38 -6.71 -29.22
N GLN A 49 17.32 -5.97 -28.63
CA GLN A 49 18.70 -6.42 -28.38
C GLN A 49 18.92 -6.87 -26.92
N SER A 50 17.85 -7.11 -26.17
CA SER A 50 17.96 -7.60 -24.79
C SER A 50 18.59 -8.99 -24.77
N VAL A 51 19.58 -9.17 -23.90
CA VAL A 51 20.21 -10.49 -23.63
C VAL A 51 19.36 -11.38 -22.72
N VAL A 52 18.31 -10.81 -22.10
CA VAL A 52 17.42 -11.55 -21.21
C VAL A 52 16.44 -12.38 -22.04
N ALA A 53 16.37 -13.68 -21.75
CA ALA A 53 15.45 -14.59 -22.42
C ALA A 53 14.01 -14.45 -21.88
N TRP A 54 13.36 -13.32 -22.16
CA TRP A 54 12.07 -12.94 -21.58
C TRP A 54 10.97 -13.99 -21.77
N GLU A 55 10.85 -14.58 -22.96
CA GLU A 55 9.86 -15.63 -23.23
C GLU A 55 10.14 -16.89 -22.42
N TYR A 56 11.41 -17.31 -22.37
CA TYR A 56 11.85 -18.44 -21.57
C TYR A 56 11.49 -18.26 -20.09
N LEU A 57 11.68 -17.08 -19.52
CA LEU A 57 11.33 -16.81 -18.11
C LEU A 57 9.82 -16.87 -17.84
N VAL A 58 9.00 -16.37 -18.78
CA VAL A 58 7.54 -16.33 -18.58
C VAL A 58 6.85 -17.67 -18.86
N GLU A 59 7.46 -18.53 -19.68
CA GLU A 59 6.97 -19.88 -19.93
C GLU A 59 6.87 -20.73 -18.64
N ASP A 60 7.74 -20.49 -17.67
CA ASP A 60 7.80 -21.21 -16.39
C ASP A 60 8.42 -20.33 -15.27
N TYR A 61 7.61 -20.00 -14.26
CA TYR A 61 8.01 -19.09 -13.18
C TYR A 61 9.01 -19.71 -12.20
N ASP A 62 9.25 -21.03 -12.29
CA ASP A 62 10.38 -21.65 -11.59
C ASP A 62 11.71 -21.05 -12.07
N ARG A 63 11.81 -20.64 -13.34
CA ARG A 63 13.02 -20.02 -13.92
C ARG A 63 13.28 -18.63 -13.35
N ILE A 64 12.23 -17.83 -13.18
CA ILE A 64 12.34 -16.53 -12.51
C ILE A 64 12.82 -16.71 -11.06
N ARG A 65 12.30 -17.71 -10.35
CA ARG A 65 12.74 -18.03 -8.98
C ARG A 65 14.17 -18.55 -8.92
N ASN A 66 14.62 -19.33 -9.91
CA ASN A 66 16.03 -19.73 -10.02
C ASN A 66 16.94 -18.50 -10.19
N ASP A 67 16.56 -17.53 -11.01
CA ASP A 67 17.34 -16.30 -11.19
C ASP A 67 17.37 -15.46 -9.91
N ILE A 68 16.28 -15.42 -9.12
CA ILE A 68 16.27 -14.77 -7.80
C ILE A 68 17.25 -15.49 -6.85
N GLU A 69 17.16 -16.81 -6.76
CA GLU A 69 18.02 -17.65 -5.92
C GLU A 69 19.51 -17.52 -6.27
N ALA A 70 19.84 -17.37 -7.55
CA ALA A 70 21.22 -17.20 -8.01
C ALA A 70 21.89 -15.92 -7.48
N VAL A 71 21.10 -14.90 -7.09
CA VAL A 71 21.62 -13.59 -6.66
C VAL A 71 21.38 -13.34 -5.16
N LEU A 72 20.37 -14.00 -4.56
CA LEU A 72 19.99 -13.84 -3.16
C LEU A 72 20.14 -15.17 -2.41
N PRO A 73 21.26 -15.41 -1.71
CA PRO A 73 21.51 -16.67 -1.00
C PRO A 73 20.43 -17.08 0.01
N GLU A 74 19.71 -16.12 0.58
CA GLU A 74 18.61 -16.35 1.52
C GLU A 74 17.43 -17.12 0.90
N PHE A 75 17.35 -17.10 -0.44
CA PHE A 75 16.37 -17.82 -1.25
C PHE A 75 16.84 -19.21 -1.68
N ALA A 76 17.93 -19.76 -1.14
CA ALA A 76 18.37 -21.12 -1.46
C ALA A 76 17.22 -22.14 -1.44
N ASP A 77 17.21 -23.04 -2.43
CA ASP A 77 16.17 -24.03 -2.69
C ASP A 77 14.78 -23.41 -2.90
N TYR A 78 14.69 -22.23 -3.53
CA TYR A 78 13.45 -21.43 -3.62
C TYR A 78 12.28 -22.27 -4.13
N ASN A 79 12.48 -22.91 -5.29
CA ASN A 79 11.45 -23.71 -5.93
C ASN A 79 11.03 -24.93 -5.11
N GLN A 80 11.93 -25.52 -4.34
CA GLN A 80 11.58 -26.64 -3.46
C GLN A 80 10.78 -26.14 -2.26
N ARG A 81 11.24 -25.04 -1.63
CA ARG A 81 10.67 -24.50 -0.41
C ARG A 81 9.26 -23.95 -0.59
N ILE A 82 8.95 -23.29 -1.72
CA ILE A 82 7.59 -22.78 -1.99
C ILE A 82 6.55 -23.87 -2.25
N ARG A 83 6.99 -25.10 -2.55
CA ARG A 83 6.08 -26.23 -2.78
C ARG A 83 5.60 -26.83 -1.46
N HIS A 84 6.30 -26.57 -0.36
CA HIS A 84 5.81 -26.92 0.96
C HIS A 84 4.64 -25.99 1.36
N PRO A 85 3.53 -26.53 1.91
CA PRO A 85 2.44 -25.70 2.42
C PRO A 85 2.95 -24.65 3.41
N GLY A 86 2.58 -23.39 3.19
CA GLY A 86 3.07 -22.25 3.98
C GLY A 86 4.40 -21.65 3.51
N GLY A 87 5.10 -22.31 2.57
CA GLY A 87 6.34 -21.81 2.00
C GLY A 87 7.50 -21.81 3.00
N PHE A 88 8.23 -20.70 3.10
CA PHE A 88 9.40 -20.60 3.97
C PHE A 88 9.59 -19.21 4.57
N HIS A 89 10.28 -19.15 5.70
CA HIS A 89 10.58 -17.90 6.39
C HIS A 89 11.94 -17.32 5.93
N LEU A 90 11.99 -16.01 5.69
CA LEU A 90 13.24 -15.24 5.61
C LEU A 90 13.62 -14.74 7.00
N ILE A 91 14.86 -14.95 7.40
CA ILE A 91 15.30 -14.63 8.75
C ILE A 91 15.34 -13.11 8.96
N ASN A 92 14.59 -12.63 9.94
CA ASN A 92 14.78 -11.29 10.50
C ASN A 92 15.94 -11.32 11.52
N ALA A 93 17.13 -10.92 11.09
CA ALA A 93 18.33 -10.93 11.93
C ALA A 93 18.15 -10.17 13.26
N ALA A 94 17.37 -9.07 13.25
CA ALA A 94 17.11 -8.29 14.46
C ALA A 94 16.28 -9.07 15.50
N ALA A 95 15.37 -9.95 15.06
CA ALA A 95 14.62 -10.83 15.96
C ALA A 95 15.53 -11.82 16.71
N GLU A 96 16.67 -12.16 16.12
CA GLU A 96 17.71 -13.01 16.71
C GLU A 96 18.80 -12.21 17.45
N ARG A 97 18.61 -10.90 17.65
CA ARG A 97 19.62 -10.00 18.23
C ARG A 97 20.93 -9.98 17.43
N ARG A 98 20.84 -10.12 16.10
CA ARG A 98 21.94 -9.90 15.16
C ARG A 98 21.70 -8.56 14.45
N TRP A 99 22.48 -7.54 14.80
CA TRP A 99 22.39 -6.22 14.20
C TRP A 99 23.37 -6.09 13.04
N MET A 100 22.83 -5.92 11.84
CA MET A 100 23.60 -5.68 10.61
C MET A 100 24.08 -4.22 10.52
N THR A 101 24.73 -3.74 11.59
CA THR A 101 25.32 -2.40 11.70
C THR A 101 26.84 -2.51 11.77
N GLN A 102 27.56 -1.42 11.46
CA GLN A 102 29.04 -1.41 11.57
C GLN A 102 29.54 -1.73 12.98
N SER A 103 28.78 -1.42 14.02
CA SER A 103 29.11 -1.68 15.43
C SER A 103 28.73 -3.11 15.87
N GLY A 104 27.95 -3.85 15.08
CA GLY A 104 27.34 -5.13 15.47
C GLY A 104 26.28 -5.01 16.57
N LYS A 105 25.81 -3.80 16.90
CA LYS A 105 24.85 -3.51 17.98
C LYS A 105 23.66 -2.69 17.49
N ALA A 106 22.61 -2.64 18.30
CA ALA A 106 21.53 -1.68 18.12
C ALA A 106 22.07 -0.25 18.28
N ASN A 107 21.82 0.61 17.29
CA ASN A 107 22.20 2.02 17.34
C ASN A 107 20.99 2.87 17.73
N PHE A 108 21.11 3.62 18.82
CA PHE A 108 20.08 4.58 19.22
C PHE A 108 20.22 5.87 18.41
N ILE A 109 19.11 6.37 17.88
CA ILE A 109 19.03 7.64 17.17
C ILE A 109 18.10 8.55 17.97
N THR A 110 18.61 9.72 18.36
CA THR A 110 17.83 10.73 19.08
C THR A 110 17.23 11.73 18.10
N SER A 111 15.97 12.14 18.31
CA SER A 111 15.40 13.30 17.65
C SER A 111 15.66 14.58 18.46
N LYS A 112 15.67 15.75 17.80
CA LYS A 112 15.83 17.06 18.47
C LYS A 112 14.56 17.49 19.23
N GLY A 113 13.44 16.82 18.99
CA GLY A 113 12.14 17.14 19.57
C GLY A 113 11.04 16.27 18.96
N LEU A 114 9.80 16.56 19.36
CA LEU A 114 8.59 15.87 18.87
C LEU A 114 7.77 16.72 17.89
N LEU A 115 8.11 18.01 17.73
CA LEU A 115 7.36 18.95 16.91
C LEU A 115 7.93 18.99 15.49
N GLU A 116 7.26 18.30 14.57
CA GLU A 116 7.63 18.29 13.14
C GLU A 116 6.60 19.01 12.26
N ASP A 117 5.51 19.49 12.85
CA ASP A 117 4.42 20.13 12.12
C ASP A 117 4.86 21.45 11.47
N PRO A 118 4.43 21.73 10.22
CA PRO A 118 4.70 23.01 9.58
C PRO A 118 3.94 24.15 10.27
N SER A 119 4.43 25.39 10.13
CA SER A 119 3.77 26.60 10.67
C SER A 119 2.28 26.70 10.27
N SER A 120 1.92 26.22 9.09
CA SER A 120 0.53 26.17 8.60
C SER A 120 -0.38 25.27 9.44
N ALA A 121 0.15 24.22 10.08
CA ALA A 121 -0.62 23.38 11.00
C ALA A 121 -1.09 24.17 12.22
N PHE A 122 -0.27 25.11 12.72
CA PHE A 122 -0.62 26.00 13.83
C PHE A 122 -1.52 27.15 13.41
N ASN A 123 -1.32 27.69 12.21
CA ASN A 123 -2.06 28.86 11.71
C ASN A 123 -3.39 28.52 11.02
N SER A 124 -3.69 27.24 10.79
CA SER A 124 -4.96 26.80 10.20
C SER A 124 -6.08 26.65 11.24
N LYS A 125 -7.34 26.76 10.81
CA LYS A 125 -8.50 26.46 11.65
C LYS A 125 -8.80 24.96 11.75
N LEU A 126 -8.23 24.17 10.84
CA LEU A 126 -8.48 22.74 10.65
C LEU A 126 -7.18 22.06 10.23
N VAL A 127 -6.84 20.95 10.88
CA VAL A 127 -5.79 20.03 10.44
C VAL A 127 -6.47 18.78 9.90
N MET A 128 -6.08 18.35 8.70
CA MET A 128 -6.64 17.16 8.07
C MET A 128 -5.76 15.95 8.40
N ALA A 129 -6.38 14.92 8.96
CA ALA A 129 -5.83 13.57 9.00
C ALA A 129 -6.67 12.67 8.08
N THR A 130 -6.01 11.70 7.45
CA THR A 130 -6.70 10.67 6.67
C THR A 130 -6.66 9.35 7.43
N VAL A 131 -7.74 8.58 7.30
CA VAL A 131 -7.85 7.26 7.90
C VAL A 131 -8.35 6.28 6.85
N ARG A 132 -7.89 5.03 6.94
CA ARG A 132 -8.42 3.97 6.08
C ARG A 132 -9.84 3.62 6.52
N SER A 133 -10.72 3.55 5.54
CA SER A 133 -12.11 3.09 5.69
C SER A 133 -12.17 1.57 5.58
N HIS A 134 -13.17 0.98 6.24
CA HIS A 134 -13.51 -0.42 6.04
C HIS A 134 -13.92 -0.69 4.57
N ASP A 135 -13.83 -1.94 4.10
CA ASP A 135 -14.12 -2.39 2.72
C ASP A 135 -13.38 -1.63 1.60
N GLN A 136 -12.20 -1.10 1.92
CA GLN A 136 -11.29 -0.54 0.94
C GLN A 136 -9.87 -0.92 1.31
N TYR A 137 -9.13 -1.44 0.34
CA TYR A 137 -7.70 -1.67 0.48
C TYR A 137 -6.95 -0.78 -0.50
N ASN A 138 -6.29 0.24 0.03
CA ASN A 138 -5.63 1.29 -0.74
C ASN A 138 -6.61 1.92 -1.75
N THR A 139 -6.39 1.73 -3.04
CA THR A 139 -7.23 2.27 -4.13
C THR A 139 -8.36 1.33 -4.54
N THR A 140 -8.34 0.08 -4.10
CA THR A 140 -9.37 -0.90 -4.45
C THR A 140 -10.54 -0.80 -3.49
N ILE A 141 -11.72 -0.52 -4.04
CA ILE A 141 -12.97 -0.41 -3.30
C ILE A 141 -13.71 -1.74 -3.40
N TYR A 142 -13.92 -2.41 -2.26
CA TYR A 142 -14.68 -3.66 -2.18
C TYR A 142 -16.16 -3.44 -1.85
N GLY A 143 -16.47 -2.33 -1.18
CA GLY A 143 -17.84 -1.94 -0.85
C GLY A 143 -17.94 -0.43 -0.65
N MET A 144 -19.13 0.11 -0.44
CA MET A 144 -19.31 1.56 -0.22
C MET A 144 -19.51 1.93 1.25
N ASP A 145 -19.30 0.97 2.15
CA ASP A 145 -19.60 1.10 3.57
C ASP A 145 -18.31 1.21 4.39
N ASP A 146 -18.35 2.06 5.42
CA ASP A 146 -17.42 2.07 6.53
C ASP A 146 -18.16 1.66 7.80
N ARG A 147 -18.31 0.35 8.01
CA ARG A 147 -19.07 -0.23 9.11
C ARG A 147 -18.59 0.22 10.49
N TYR A 148 -17.29 0.46 10.64
CA TYR A 148 -16.72 0.89 11.92
C TYR A 148 -17.07 2.34 12.28
N ARG A 149 -17.43 3.16 11.29
CA ARG A 149 -17.73 4.59 11.48
C ARG A 149 -19.17 4.95 11.12
N GLY A 150 -20.02 3.95 10.86
CA GLY A 150 -21.44 4.13 10.55
C GLY A 150 -21.70 4.88 9.25
N VAL A 151 -20.81 4.77 8.26
CA VAL A 151 -21.02 5.36 6.93
C VAL A 151 -21.46 4.25 5.97
N PHE A 152 -22.55 4.46 5.23
CA PHE A 152 -23.12 3.46 4.33
C PHE A 152 -23.42 4.07 2.96
N GLY A 153 -23.14 3.32 1.89
CA GLY A 153 -23.44 3.68 0.51
C GLY A 153 -22.62 4.84 -0.07
N GLN A 154 -21.57 5.29 0.60
CA GLN A 154 -20.75 6.44 0.15
C GLN A 154 -19.37 6.47 0.82
N ARG A 155 -18.41 7.13 0.15
CA ARG A 155 -17.03 7.29 0.66
C ARG A 155 -16.55 8.74 0.71
N ASP A 156 -17.23 9.64 0.01
CA ASP A 156 -16.93 11.07 0.00
C ASP A 156 -17.43 11.75 1.28
N VAL A 157 -16.74 11.49 2.39
CA VAL A 157 -17.09 11.99 3.72
C VAL A 157 -15.92 12.72 4.37
N VAL A 158 -16.24 13.70 5.20
CA VAL A 158 -15.30 14.32 6.14
C VAL A 158 -15.86 14.19 7.55
N PHE A 159 -15.10 13.53 8.42
CA PHE A 159 -15.44 13.46 9.83
C PHE A 159 -15.07 14.77 10.51
N MET A 160 -15.97 15.28 11.35
CA MET A 160 -15.75 16.50 12.10
C MET A 160 -16.35 16.38 13.50
N SER A 161 -15.67 16.90 14.52
CA SER A 161 -16.27 16.98 15.85
C SER A 161 -17.47 17.94 15.85
N ALA A 162 -18.40 17.73 16.78
CA ALA A 162 -19.59 18.59 16.88
C ALA A 162 -19.24 20.06 17.17
N LYS A 163 -18.21 20.33 17.97
CA LYS A 163 -17.77 21.70 18.27
C LYS A 163 -17.12 22.36 17.05
N GLN A 164 -16.27 21.63 16.34
CA GLN A 164 -15.64 22.18 15.13
C GLN A 164 -16.67 22.44 14.03
N ALA A 165 -17.68 21.59 13.88
CA ALA A 165 -18.80 21.82 12.97
C ALA A 165 -19.54 23.13 13.28
N LYS A 166 -19.77 23.43 14.57
CA LYS A 166 -20.35 24.72 15.01
C LYS A 166 -19.45 25.91 14.65
N ILE A 167 -18.14 25.81 14.88
CA ILE A 167 -17.16 26.87 14.54
C ILE A 167 -17.13 27.13 13.03
N CYS A 168 -17.12 26.06 12.23
CA CYS A 168 -17.16 26.12 10.77
C CYS A 168 -18.55 26.46 10.21
N ARG A 169 -19.58 26.49 11.05
CA ARG A 169 -20.99 26.74 10.70
C ARG A 169 -21.53 25.75 9.66
N VAL A 170 -21.15 24.48 9.78
CA VAL A 170 -21.61 23.38 8.92
C VAL A 170 -22.47 22.39 9.71
N LYS A 171 -23.39 21.72 9.02
CA LYS A 171 -24.30 20.73 9.62
C LYS A 171 -23.94 19.31 9.21
N ASN A 172 -24.35 18.33 10.03
CA ASN A 172 -24.26 16.92 9.64
C ASN A 172 -25.03 16.69 8.33
N GLY A 173 -24.40 15.99 7.39
CA GLY A 173 -24.97 15.71 6.07
C GLY A 173 -24.77 16.81 5.02
N GLU A 174 -24.28 18.00 5.40
CA GLU A 174 -23.99 19.08 4.45
C GLU A 174 -22.82 18.73 3.54
N ARG A 175 -22.84 19.24 2.30
CA ARG A 175 -21.76 19.04 1.33
C ARG A 175 -20.80 20.23 1.37
N VAL A 176 -19.52 19.95 1.58
CA VAL A 176 -18.47 20.97 1.69
C VAL A 176 -17.32 20.66 0.74
N ASN A 177 -16.54 21.70 0.42
CA ASN A 177 -15.26 21.55 -0.25
C ASN A 177 -14.14 21.80 0.76
N LEU A 178 -13.09 20.98 0.72
CA LEU A 178 -11.89 21.18 1.51
C LEU A 178 -10.80 21.77 0.63
N ILE A 179 -10.23 22.89 1.04
CA ILE A 179 -9.18 23.61 0.32
C ILE A 179 -7.92 23.59 1.20
N ALA A 180 -6.83 23.02 0.69
CA ALA A 180 -5.57 23.01 1.42
C ALA A 180 -4.95 24.41 1.44
N LEU A 181 -4.24 24.71 2.54
CA LEU A 181 -3.48 25.94 2.67
C LEU A 181 -2.04 25.75 2.16
N THR A 182 -1.42 26.82 1.69
CA THR A 182 0.02 26.94 1.47
C THR A 182 0.74 27.09 2.83
N PRO A 183 2.07 26.90 2.89
CA PRO A 183 2.82 27.07 4.13
C PRO A 183 2.65 28.45 4.80
N ASP A 184 2.44 29.51 4.01
CA ASP A 184 2.14 30.87 4.48
C ASP A 184 0.66 31.10 4.80
N GLY A 185 -0.17 30.05 4.80
CA GLY A 185 -1.57 30.10 5.24
C GLY A 185 -2.59 30.56 4.19
N LYS A 186 -2.19 30.75 2.93
CA LYS A 186 -3.10 31.13 1.83
C LYS A 186 -3.79 29.91 1.23
N ARG A 187 -4.93 30.10 0.53
CA ARG A 187 -5.60 29.01 -0.19
C ARG A 187 -4.74 28.54 -1.37
N SER A 188 -4.60 27.22 -1.53
CA SER A 188 -3.95 26.61 -2.68
C SER A 188 -4.95 26.10 -3.72
N SER A 189 -4.46 25.66 -4.87
CA SER A 189 -5.25 24.98 -5.90
C SER A 189 -5.66 23.55 -5.52
N ARG A 190 -5.05 22.96 -4.49
CA ARG A 190 -5.35 21.60 -4.03
C ARG A 190 -6.64 21.60 -3.23
N ARG A 191 -7.64 20.85 -3.70
CA ARG A 191 -8.94 20.75 -3.06
C ARG A 191 -9.59 19.38 -3.25
N MET A 192 -10.51 19.05 -2.35
CA MET A 192 -11.47 17.94 -2.49
C MET A 192 -12.87 18.51 -2.46
N ASP A 193 -13.70 18.13 -3.42
CA ASP A 193 -15.02 18.73 -3.61
C ASP A 193 -16.15 17.79 -3.16
N ARG A 194 -17.24 18.39 -2.67
CA ARG A 194 -18.51 17.71 -2.35
C ARG A 194 -18.39 16.59 -1.30
N LEU A 195 -17.54 16.74 -0.30
CA LEU A 195 -17.48 15.82 0.84
C LEU A 195 -18.70 16.03 1.74
N LYS A 196 -19.35 14.95 2.16
CA LYS A 196 -20.45 15.01 3.14
C LYS A 196 -19.87 15.11 4.54
N VAL A 197 -20.28 16.12 5.29
CA VAL A 197 -19.92 16.24 6.71
C VAL A 197 -20.58 15.13 7.50
N VAL A 198 -19.79 14.38 8.26
CA VAL A 198 -20.25 13.41 9.26
C VAL A 198 -19.79 13.90 10.62
N ILE A 199 -20.74 14.32 11.45
CA ILE A 199 -20.42 14.67 12.84
C ILE A 199 -20.08 13.38 13.58
N TYR A 200 -18.84 13.28 14.05
CA TYR A 200 -18.29 12.07 14.63
C TYR A 200 -17.77 12.35 16.05
N PRO A 201 -17.90 11.40 17.00
CA PRO A 201 -17.32 11.53 18.34
C PRO A 201 -15.80 11.40 18.27
N MET A 202 -15.15 12.52 17.94
CA MET A 202 -13.71 12.66 17.89
C MET A 202 -13.29 13.89 18.69
N ALA A 203 -12.02 13.93 19.09
CA ALA A 203 -11.45 15.09 19.75
C ALA A 203 -11.61 16.34 18.85
N ASP A 204 -11.83 17.46 19.51
CA ASP A 204 -11.60 18.76 18.87
C ASP A 204 -10.12 18.92 18.56
N ARG A 205 -9.75 19.93 17.77
CA ARG A 205 -8.35 20.25 17.50
C ARG A 205 -7.57 20.29 18.82
N SER A 206 -6.61 19.36 18.96
CA SER A 206 -5.56 19.44 19.96
C SER A 206 -4.65 20.60 19.57
N LEU A 207 -4.52 21.60 20.45
CA LEU A 207 -3.52 22.65 20.36
C LEU A 207 -2.21 22.15 20.97
#